data_AF-A0A920TBF8-F1
#
_entry.id   AF-A0A920TBF8-F1
#
_cell.length_a   1.000
_cell.length_b   1.000
_cell.length_c   1.000
_cell.angle_alpha   90.00
_cell.angle_beta   90.00
_cell.angle_gamma   90.00
#
_symmetry.space_group_name_H-M   'P 1'
#
loop_
_entity.id
_entity.type
_entity.pdbx_description
1 polymer ?
#
loop_
_entity_poly.entity_id
_entity_poly.type
_entity_poly.pdbx_seq_one_letter_code
_entity_poly.pdbx_strand_id
1 'polypeptide(L)' 'MKGGIAHGKTDEYGMEAISGKVHFHDLHATMLHLLGLDHKKLTYRYAGRDFRLTDVYGDVVNEILV' A
#
# COMPACT_ATOMS: atom_id res chain seq x y z
N MET A 1 -17.79 1.28 -11.37
CA MET A 1 -16.35 1.40 -11.07
C MET A 1 -15.91 2.79 -11.49
N LYS A 2 -15.30 3.58 -10.61
CA LYS A 2 -14.57 4.78 -11.04
C LYS A 2 -13.37 4.31 -11.88
N GLY A 3 -13.03 5.06 -12.93
CA GLY A 3 -11.94 4.73 -13.84
C GLY A 3 -10.56 4.84 -13.19
N GLY A 4 -9.50 4.87 -14.00
CA GLY A 4 -8.13 5.06 -13.49
C GLY A 4 -7.99 6.36 -12.68
N ILE A 5 -7.15 6.29 -11.64
CA ILE A 5 -6.79 7.40 -10.75
C ILE A 5 -5.30 7.72 -10.93
N ALA A 6 -4.97 9.02 -11.01
CA ALA A 6 -3.61 9.51 -10.88
C ALA A 6 -3.42 10.07 -9.45
N HIS A 7 -2.37 9.63 -8.75
CA HIS A 7 -2.10 10.02 -7.37
C HIS A 7 -0.63 10.47 -7.22
N GLY A 8 -0.41 11.51 -6.41
CA GLY A 8 0.90 12.10 -6.17
C GLY A 8 1.41 13.00 -7.29
N LYS A 9 2.65 13.48 -7.13
CA LYS A 9 3.37 14.31 -8.12
C LYS A 9 4.87 14.06 -8.04
N THR A 10 5.54 14.20 -9.17
CA THR A 10 7.01 14.25 -9.26
C THR A 10 7.51 15.69 -9.33
N ASP A 11 8.82 15.88 -9.15
CA ASP A 11 9.49 17.14 -9.45
C ASP A 11 9.35 17.56 -10.93
N GLU A 12 9.85 18.76 -11.26
CA GLU A 12 9.77 19.35 -12.60
C GLU A 12 10.51 18.55 -13.69
N TYR A 13 11.43 17.65 -13.30
CA TYR A 13 12.19 16.79 -14.19
C TYR A 13 11.68 15.35 -14.22
N GLY A 14 10.74 14.99 -13.34
CA GLY A 14 10.23 13.63 -13.17
C GLY A 14 11.17 12.68 -12.41
N MET A 15 12.17 13.18 -11.68
CA MET A 15 13.18 12.32 -11.04
C MET A 15 12.77 11.82 -9.67
N GLU A 16 12.19 12.69 -8.84
CA GLU A 16 11.76 12.34 -7.49
C GLU A 16 10.26 12.56 -7.29
N ALA A 17 9.64 11.69 -6.49
CA ALA A 17 8.30 11.95 -5.97
C ALA A 17 8.37 13.09 -4.94
N ILE A 18 7.55 14.12 -5.09
CA ILE A 18 7.52 15.28 -4.18
C ILE A 18 6.22 15.34 -3.36
N SER A 19 5.17 14.64 -3.78
CA SER A 19 3.91 14.55 -3.03
C SER A 19 3.18 13.23 -3.32
N GLY A 20 2.32 12.78 -2.40
CA GLY A 20 1.58 11.51 -2.54
C GLY A 20 2.52 10.31 -2.60
N LYS A 21 3.59 10.31 -1.81
CA LYS A 21 4.51 9.17 -1.70
C LYS A 21 3.76 8.01 -1.05
N VAL A 22 3.74 6.87 -1.72
CA VAL A 22 3.15 5.63 -1.20
C VAL A 22 4.27 4.61 -1.01
N HIS A 23 4.41 4.08 0.20
CA HIS A 23 5.34 2.98 0.43
C HIS A 23 4.73 1.67 -0.12
N PHE A 24 5.57 0.73 -0.57
CA PHE A 24 5.08 -0.56 -1.10
C PHE A 24 4.21 -1.34 -0.09
N HIS A 25 4.52 -1.22 1.19
CA HIS A 25 3.70 -1.82 2.26
C HIS A 25 2.29 -1.26 2.30
N ASP A 26 2.12 0.06 2.13
CA ASP A 26 0.83 0.75 2.13
C ASP A 26 0.04 0.43 0.86
N LEU A 27 0.73 0.33 -0.28
CA LEU A 27 0.14 -0.12 -1.54
C LEU A 27 -0.46 -1.53 -1.40
N HIS A 28 0.34 -2.49 -0.87
CA HIS A 28 -0.14 -3.85 -0.63
C HIS A 28 -1.28 -3.90 0.40
N ALA A 29 -1.19 -3.12 1.49
CA ALA A 29 -2.27 -3.01 2.47
C ALA A 29 -3.58 -2.53 1.82
N THR A 30 -3.50 -1.54 0.95
CA THR A 30 -4.64 -0.96 0.23
C THR A 30 -5.24 -1.93 -0.77
N MET A 31 -4.42 -2.67 -1.53
CA MET A 31 -4.89 -3.72 -2.44
C MET A 31 -5.66 -4.82 -1.69
N LEU A 32 -5.11 -5.29 -0.57
CA LEU A 32 -5.77 -6.30 0.25
C LEU A 32 -7.08 -5.78 0.85
N HIS A 33 -7.10 -4.52 1.31
CA HIS A 33 -8.30 -3.86 1.79
C HIS A 33 -9.41 -3.81 0.72
N LEU A 34 -9.09 -3.47 -0.53
CA LEU A 34 -10.03 -3.47 -1.65
C LEU A 34 -10.60 -4.85 -1.98
N LEU A 35 -9.85 -5.91 -1.66
CA LEU A 35 -10.30 -7.31 -1.76
C LEU A 35 -11.10 -7.79 -0.54
N GLY A 36 -11.37 -6.91 0.44
CA GLY A 36 -12.06 -7.25 1.67
C GLY A 36 -11.21 -8.00 2.69
N LEU A 37 -9.88 -7.96 2.55
CA LEU A 37 -8.93 -8.64 3.44
C LEU A 37 -8.26 -7.65 4.39
N ASP A 38 -8.19 -8.02 5.66
CA ASP A 38 -7.39 -7.30 6.65
C ASP A 38 -5.94 -7.80 6.61
N HIS A 39 -5.05 -7.00 6.02
CA HIS A 39 -3.64 -7.38 5.83
C HIS A 39 -2.93 -7.72 7.16
N LYS A 40 -3.38 -7.17 8.30
CA LYS A 40 -2.78 -7.45 9.62
C LYS A 40 -3.12 -8.85 10.12
N LYS A 41 -4.17 -9.48 9.59
CA LYS A 41 -4.59 -10.86 9.90
C LYS A 41 -3.98 -11.90 8.98
N LEU A 42 -3.38 -11.49 7.86
CA LEU A 42 -2.71 -12.39 6.90
C LEU A 42 -1.28 -12.72 7.35
N THR A 43 -1.14 -13.13 8.60
CA THR A 43 0.14 -13.45 9.22
C THR A 43 0.30 -14.97 9.33
N TYR A 44 1.46 -15.47 8.91
CA TYR A 44 1.83 -16.87 9.06
C TYR A 44 3.21 -17.00 9.71
N ARG A 45 3.38 -18.01 10.58
CA ARG A 45 4.64 -18.29 11.28
C ARG A 45 5.51 -19.23 10.45
N TYR A 46 6.74 -18.82 10.16
CA TYR A 46 7.72 -19.62 9.45
C TYR A 46 9.14 -19.32 9.94
N ALA A 47 10.00 -20.35 10.04
CA ALA A 47 11.38 -20.20 10.50
C ALA A 47 11.54 -19.36 11.80
N GLY A 48 10.64 -19.52 12.75
CA GLY A 48 10.65 -18.80 14.03
C GLY A 48 10.09 -17.36 13.99
N ARG A 49 9.60 -16.92 12.85
CA ARG A 49 9.27 -15.53 12.54
C ARG A 49 7.85 -15.38 11.97
N ASP A 50 7.16 -14.31 12.35
CA ASP A 50 5.88 -13.96 11.73
C ASP A 50 6.11 -13.24 10.40
N PHE A 51 5.42 -13.69 9.36
CA PHE A 51 5.47 -13.12 8.01
C PHE A 51 4.09 -12.68 7.58
N ARG A 52 4.01 -11.53 6.91
CA ARG A 52 2.85 -11.08 6.14
C ARG A 52 3.33 -10.24 4.95
N LEU A 53 2.48 -10.05 3.95
CA LEU A 53 2.83 -9.33 2.71
C LEU A 53 3.31 -7.89 2.94
N THR A 54 2.84 -7.25 4.02
CA THR A 54 3.23 -5.89 4.39
C THR A 54 4.33 -5.83 5.46
N ASP A 55 4.97 -6.97 5.75
CA ASP A 55 5.89 -7.17 6.90
C ASP A 55 5.29 -6.57 8.18
N VAL A 56 6.03 -5.94 9.09
CA VAL A 56 5.47 -5.28 10.28
C VAL A 56 4.83 -3.90 10.01
N TYR A 57 4.81 -3.45 8.75
CA TYR A 57 4.34 -2.13 8.32
C TYR A 57 3.00 -2.20 7.57
N GLY A 58 2.62 -1.07 6.96
CA GLY A 58 1.50 -0.92 6.03
C GLY A 58 0.30 -0.24 6.69
N ASP A 59 -0.13 0.86 6.10
CA ASP A 59 -1.43 1.50 6.35
C ASP A 59 -2.23 1.64 5.05
N VAL A 60 -3.55 1.60 5.16
CA VAL A 60 -4.44 1.76 4.00
C VAL A 60 -4.36 3.21 3.51
N VAL A 61 -4.03 3.39 2.23
CA VAL A 61 -3.93 4.70 1.57
C VAL A 61 -5.34 5.19 1.25
N ASN A 62 -5.97 5.85 2.23
CA ASN A 62 -7.33 6.37 2.09
C ASN A 62 -7.49 7.41 0.97
N GLU A 63 -6.41 8.09 0.61
CA GLU A 63 -6.37 9.13 -0.42
C GLU A 63 -6.67 8.61 -1.84
N ILE A 64 -6.53 7.31 -2.07
CA ILE A 64 -6.79 6.67 -3.38
C ILE A 64 -8.03 5.77 -3.39
N LEU A 65 -8.74 5.66 -2.26
CA LEU A 65 -9.99 4.92 -2.19
C LEU A 65 -11.11 5.77 -2.80
N VAL A 66 -11.93 5.18 -3.66
CA VAL A 66 -12.88 5.88 -4.55
C VAL A 66 -14.29 5.35 -4.50
#